data_AF-A0A2N3WFG2-F1
#
_entry.id   AF-A0A2N3WFG2-F1
#
_cell.length_a   1.000
_cell.length_b   1.000
_cell.length_c   1.000
_cell.angle_alpha   90.00
_cell.angle_beta   90.00
_cell.angle_gamma   90.00
#
_symmetry.space_group_name_H-M   'P 1'
#
loop_
_entity.id
_entity.type
_entity.pdbx_description
1 polymer ?
#
loop_
_entity_poly.entity_id
_entity_poly.type
_entity_poly.pdbx_seq_one_letter_code
_entity_poly.pdbx_strand_id
1 'polypeptide(L)'
;MWEDVEFSILHPADPAPAKNGFSLDIDVAKQVLQELLGYQDRLGLMKRKVSTLCSMKPPSKDPSTMAMHVAMVGDGRGKLGAFSYGGGHIDLQLDYVTELIDRIRKALAAIGQSDQDQAAAVEKTHPGTGSRGNFG
;
A
#
# COMPACT_ATOMS: atom_id res chain seq x y z
N MET A 1 1.24 13.19 6.07
CA MET A 1 0.76 13.40 4.67
C MET A 1 -0.61 12.75 4.40
N TRP A 2 -1.13 11.88 5.28
CA TRP A 2 -2.40 11.17 5.08
C TRP A 2 -3.28 11.12 6.35
N GLU A 3 -3.14 12.10 7.25
CA GLU A 3 -3.79 12.05 8.57
C GLU A 3 -5.32 12.22 8.50
N ASP A 4 -5.84 12.82 7.42
CA ASP A 4 -7.26 13.16 7.27
C ASP A 4 -8.00 12.34 6.17
N VAL A 5 -7.40 11.28 5.62
CA VAL A 5 -8.02 10.48 4.54
C VAL A 5 -8.52 9.13 5.07
N GLU A 6 -9.84 9.00 5.16
CA GLU A 6 -10.53 7.77 5.55
C GLU A 6 -10.72 6.85 4.32
N PHE A 7 -10.27 5.59 4.42
CA PHE A 7 -10.49 4.57 3.40
C PHE A 7 -11.57 3.61 3.88
N SER A 8 -12.69 3.57 3.19
CA SER A 8 -13.78 2.65 3.48
C SER A 8 -13.89 1.66 2.32
N ILE A 9 -13.93 0.37 2.62
CA ILE A 9 -14.27 -0.64 1.63
C ILE A 9 -15.74 -0.96 1.86
N LEU A 10 -16.57 -0.87 0.83
CA LEU A 10 -18.00 -1.15 0.93
C LEU A 10 -18.27 -2.56 0.45
N HIS A 11 -19.15 -3.26 1.16
CA HIS A 11 -19.81 -4.43 0.60
C HIS A 11 -20.89 -3.94 -0.39
N PRO A 12 -21.23 -4.69 -1.47
CA PRO A 12 -22.32 -4.32 -2.38
C PRO A 12 -23.71 -4.16 -1.71
N ALA A 13 -23.84 -4.53 -0.43
CA ALA A 13 -25.05 -4.36 0.38
C ALA A 13 -25.03 -3.11 1.30
N ASP A 14 -23.92 -2.37 1.38
CA ASP A 14 -23.78 -1.24 2.31
C ASP A 14 -24.35 0.08 1.77
N PRO A 15 -25.01 0.89 2.61
CA PRO A 15 -25.55 2.18 2.20
C PRO A 15 -24.45 3.25 2.12
N ALA A 16 -24.42 3.95 0.98
CA ALA A 16 -23.73 5.19 0.60
C ALA A 16 -22.29 5.44 1.12
N PRO A 17 -21.34 5.78 0.23
CA PRO A 17 -19.93 5.98 0.57
C PRO A 17 -19.71 7.04 1.66
N ALA A 18 -18.69 6.83 2.49
CA ALA A 18 -18.27 7.77 3.52
C ALA A 18 -18.08 9.17 2.92
N LYS A 19 -18.73 10.17 3.51
CA LYS A 19 -18.89 11.53 2.96
C LYS A 19 -17.59 12.24 2.58
N ASN A 20 -16.44 11.81 3.12
CA ASN A 20 -15.11 12.40 2.90
C ASN A 20 -14.00 11.37 2.59
N GLY A 21 -14.33 10.16 2.11
CA GLY A 21 -13.36 9.07 1.93
C GLY A 21 -13.35 8.43 0.54
N PHE A 22 -12.32 7.64 0.25
CA PHE A 22 -12.33 6.75 -0.92
C PHE A 22 -13.13 5.50 -0.57
N SER A 23 -14.11 5.18 -1.42
CA SER A 23 -14.93 3.98 -1.30
C SER A 23 -14.54 3.00 -2.39
N LEU A 24 -14.06 1.82 -2.01
CA LEU A 24 -13.74 0.73 -2.92
C LEU A 24 -14.66 -0.45 -2.67
N ASP A 25 -15.15 -1.08 -3.73
CA ASP A 25 -15.74 -2.41 -3.63
C ASP A 25 -14.68 -3.42 -3.18
N ILE A 26 -15.07 -4.46 -2.43
CA ILE A 26 -14.14 -5.45 -1.88
C ILE A 26 -13.29 -6.15 -2.95
N ASP A 27 -13.85 -6.46 -4.12
CA ASP A 27 -13.12 -7.13 -5.19
C ASP A 27 -12.17 -6.17 -5.89
N VAL A 28 -12.59 -4.91 -6.07
CA VAL A 28 -11.72 -3.85 -6.57
C VAL A 28 -10.58 -3.57 -5.59
N ALA A 29 -10.84 -3.55 -4.29
CA ALA A 29 -9.82 -3.37 -3.26
C ALA A 29 -8.78 -4.50 -3.27
N LYS A 30 -9.21 -5.76 -3.46
CA LYS A 30 -8.28 -6.89 -3.62
C LYS A 30 -7.43 -6.77 -4.88
N GLN A 31 -8.03 -6.36 -6.00
CA GLN A 31 -7.29 -6.15 -7.25
C GLN A 31 -6.26 -5.03 -7.10
N VAL A 32 -6.66 -3.88 -6.56
CA VAL A 32 -5.76 -2.75 -6.30
C VAL A 32 -4.64 -3.16 -5.35
N LEU A 33 -4.92 -3.94 -4.31
CA LEU A 33 -3.90 -4.48 -3.41
C LEU A 33 -2.87 -5.33 -4.16
N GLN A 34 -3.32 -6.21 -5.07
CA GLN A 34 -2.42 -7.03 -5.86
C GLN A 34 -1.53 -6.19 -6.80
N GLU A 35 -2.10 -5.18 -7.45
CA GLU A 35 -1.37 -4.26 -8.31
C GLU A 35 -0.33 -3.45 -7.52
N LEU A 36 -0.70 -2.96 -6.34
CA LEU A 36 0.20 -2.21 -5.45
C LEU A 36 1.36 -3.07 -4.95
N LEU A 37 1.13 -4.34 -4.62
CA LEU A 37 2.21 -5.27 -4.24
C LEU A 37 3.19 -5.47 -5.39
N GLY A 38 2.70 -5.68 -6.62
CA GLY A 38 3.56 -5.78 -7.80
C GLY A 38 4.34 -4.48 -8.08
N TYR A 39 3.73 -3.32 -7.82
CA TYR A 39 4.41 -2.04 -7.93
C TYR A 39 5.47 -1.84 -6.83
N GLN A 40 5.19 -2.23 -5.59
CA GLN A 40 6.15 -2.22 -4.48
C GLN A 40 7.37 -3.09 -4.80
N ASP A 41 7.18 -4.29 -5.36
CA ASP A 41 8.26 -5.16 -5.80
C ASP A 41 9.14 -4.51 -6.88
N ARG A 42 8.49 -3.85 -7.85
CA ARG A 42 9.19 -3.12 -8.92
C ARG A 42 10.01 -1.96 -8.37
N LEU A 43 9.45 -1.18 -7.44
CA LEU A 43 10.17 -0.11 -6.76
C LEU A 43 11.35 -0.66 -5.94
N GLY A 44 11.17 -1.79 -5.26
CA GLY A 44 12.24 -2.49 -4.55
C GLY A 44 13.39 -2.92 -5.48
N LEU A 45 13.06 -3.42 -6.68
CA LEU A 45 14.05 -3.71 -7.72
C LEU A 45 14.78 -2.44 -8.20
N MET A 46 14.06 -1.34 -8.39
CA MET A 46 14.65 -0.06 -8.79
C MET A 46 15.57 0.50 -7.72
N LYS A 47 15.19 0.43 -6.44
CA LYS A 47 16.01 0.83 -5.30
C LYS A 47 17.34 0.08 -5.26
N ARG A 48 17.30 -1.25 -5.48
CA ARG A 48 18.53 -2.05 -5.59
C ARG A 48 19.43 -1.59 -6.74
N LYS A 49 18.87 -1.31 -7.91
CA LYS A 49 19.64 -0.80 -9.06
C LYS A 49 20.27 0.55 -8.77
N VAL A 50 19.53 1.47 -8.15
CA VAL A 50 20.06 2.78 -7.76
C VAL A 50 21.19 2.62 -6.74
N SER A 51 21.07 1.74 -5.76
CA SER A 51 22.17 1.45 -4.82
C SER A 51 23.44 1.02 -5.53
N THR A 52 23.34 0.19 -6.56
CA THR A 52 24.48 -0.22 -7.40
C THR A 52 25.07 0.98 -8.16
N LEU A 53 24.21 1.81 -8.77
CA LEU A 53 24.63 3.00 -9.51
C LEU A 53 25.34 4.03 -8.62
N CYS A 54 24.83 4.26 -7.41
CA CYS A 54 25.45 5.14 -6.43
C CYS A 54 26.78 4.59 -5.87
N SER A 55 27.05 3.29 -6.08
CA SER A 55 28.32 2.67 -5.67
C SER A 55 29.37 2.67 -6.79
N MET A 56 29.06 3.22 -7.96
CA MET A 56 30.00 3.31 -9.08
C MET A 56 31.23 4.15 -8.70
N LYS A 57 32.41 3.72 -9.15
CA LYS A 57 33.66 4.48 -9.01
C LYS A 57 34.03 5.12 -10.35
N PRO A 58 34.67 6.29 -10.33
CA PRO A 58 35.15 6.91 -11.56
C PRO A 58 36.23 6.01 -12.20
N PRO A 59 36.19 5.77 -13.53
CA PRO A 59 37.18 4.93 -14.21
C PRO A 59 38.56 5.58 -14.33
N SER A 60 38.66 6.89 -14.11
CA SER A 60 39.88 7.69 -14.19
C SER A 60 39.79 8.89 -13.25
N LYS A 61 40.94 9.46 -12.90
CA LYS A 61 41.05 10.67 -12.05
C LYS A 61 41.16 11.97 -12.86
N ASP A 62 41.05 11.89 -14.18
CA ASP A 62 41.06 13.10 -15.00
C ASP A 62 39.85 14.01 -14.66
N PRO A 63 39.98 15.32 -14.87
CA PRO A 63 38.96 16.27 -14.42
C PRO A 63 37.56 16.03 -15.00
N SER A 64 37.44 15.61 -16.26
CA SER A 64 36.13 15.42 -16.89
C SER A 64 35.45 14.14 -16.38
N THR A 65 36.20 13.06 -16.21
CA THR A 65 35.69 11.82 -15.60
C THR A 65 35.21 12.05 -14.17
N MET A 66 35.98 12.80 -13.37
CA MET A 66 35.60 13.12 -12.00
C MET A 66 34.36 14.03 -11.96
N ALA A 67 34.27 15.03 -12.84
CA ALA A 67 33.10 15.91 -12.93
C ALA A 67 31.82 15.12 -13.28
N MET A 68 31.92 14.19 -14.25
CA MET A 68 30.81 13.31 -14.62
C MET A 68 30.42 12.39 -13.46
N HIS A 69 31.39 11.81 -12.76
CA HIS A 69 31.12 10.99 -11.58
C HIS A 69 30.37 11.76 -10.49
N VAL A 70 30.80 12.99 -10.18
CA VAL A 70 30.10 13.85 -9.21
C VAL A 70 28.69 14.21 -9.68
N ALA A 71 28.48 14.48 -10.98
CA ALA A 71 27.15 14.75 -11.51
C ALA A 71 26.20 13.55 -11.40
N MET A 72 26.71 12.33 -11.57
CA MET A 72 25.91 11.11 -11.59
C MET A 72 25.66 10.54 -10.19
N VAL A 73 26.72 10.43 -9.37
CA VAL A 73 26.67 9.77 -8.04
C VAL A 73 26.59 10.79 -6.91
N GLY A 74 27.37 11.87 -7.03
CA GLY A 74 27.56 12.88 -5.99
C GLY A 74 29.02 13.00 -5.57
N ASP A 75 29.29 13.92 -4.65
CA ASP A 75 30.65 14.17 -4.13
C ASP A 75 30.93 13.46 -2.78
N GLY A 76 29.93 12.78 -2.23
CA GLY A 76 30.01 12.14 -0.90
C GLY A 76 30.10 13.12 0.27
N ARG A 77 30.00 14.43 0.04
CA ARG A 77 30.09 15.51 1.04
C ARG A 77 28.83 16.37 1.14
N GLY A 78 27.77 15.98 0.43
CA GLY A 78 26.45 16.64 0.50
C GLY A 78 25.90 17.03 -0.87
N LYS A 79 26.70 17.00 -1.94
CA LYS A 79 26.19 17.17 -3.30
C LYS A 79 25.63 15.85 -3.81
N LEU A 80 24.31 15.79 -3.95
CA LEU A 80 23.63 14.65 -4.55
C LEU A 80 23.84 14.65 -6.07
N GLY A 81 24.25 13.50 -6.61
CA GLY A 81 24.21 13.25 -8.05
C GLY A 81 22.82 12.80 -8.50
N ALA A 82 22.64 12.70 -9.82
CA ALA A 82 21.37 12.30 -10.45
C ALA A 82 20.82 10.97 -9.91
N PHE A 83 21.68 9.97 -9.68
CA PHE A 83 21.27 8.66 -9.16
C PHE A 83 20.81 8.73 -7.71
N SER A 84 21.55 9.44 -6.85
CA SER A 84 21.18 9.64 -5.45
C SER A 84 19.87 10.41 -5.31
N TYR A 85 19.66 11.43 -6.15
CA TYR A 85 18.39 12.16 -6.21
C TYR A 85 17.22 11.27 -6.67
N GLY A 86 17.40 10.50 -7.74
CA GLY A 86 16.40 9.54 -8.21
C GLY A 86 16.09 8.44 -7.19
N GLY A 87 17.09 8.01 -6.41
CA GLY A 87 16.92 7.09 -5.29
C GLY A 87 15.98 7.63 -4.22
N GLY A 88 16.13 8.90 -3.85
CA GLY A 88 15.22 9.55 -2.90
C GLY A 88 13.76 9.58 -3.36
N HIS A 89 13.51 9.74 -4.67
CA HIS A 89 12.14 9.65 -5.22
C HIS A 89 11.57 8.24 -5.13
N ILE A 90 12.39 7.21 -5.35
CA ILE A 90 11.97 5.81 -5.19
C ILE A 90 11.64 5.53 -3.71
N ASP A 91 12.39 6.08 -2.77
CA ASP A 91 12.10 5.95 -1.34
C ASP A 91 10.75 6.58 -0.98
N LEU A 92 10.48 7.81 -1.44
CA LEU A 92 9.17 8.45 -1.24
C LEU A 92 8.02 7.64 -1.84
N GLN A 93 8.22 7.06 -3.02
CA GLN A 93 7.22 6.20 -3.66
C GLN A 93 7.00 4.90 -2.88
N LEU A 94 8.06 4.29 -2.34
CA LEU A 94 7.96 3.10 -1.50
C LEU A 94 7.21 3.38 -0.20
N ASP A 95 7.51 4.49 0.46
CA ASP A 95 6.82 4.90 1.70
C ASP A 95 5.32 5.10 1.44
N TYR A 96 4.99 5.80 0.34
CA TYR A 96 3.61 6.00 -0.07
C TYR A 96 2.86 4.70 -0.36
N VAL A 97 3.44 3.82 -1.19
CA VAL A 97 2.81 2.56 -1.58
C VAL A 97 2.65 1.62 -0.38
N THR A 98 3.63 1.59 0.52
CA THR A 98 3.59 0.78 1.74
C THR A 98 2.44 1.23 2.65
N GLU A 99 2.29 2.53 2.89
CA GLU A 99 1.18 3.08 3.67
C GLU A 99 -0.18 2.75 3.03
N LEU A 100 -0.31 2.87 1.70
CA LEU A 100 -1.55 2.58 1.00
C LEU A 100 -1.92 1.08 1.09
N ILE A 101 -0.95 0.18 0.90
CA ILE A 101 -1.13 -1.26 1.08
C ILE A 101 -1.64 -1.58 2.49
N ASP A 102 -1.03 -0.99 3.52
CA ASP A 102 -1.41 -1.23 4.90
C ASP A 102 -2.82 -0.75 5.22
N ARG A 103 -3.23 0.40 4.68
CA ARG A 103 -4.61 0.91 4.84
C ARG A 103 -5.63 0.00 4.17
N ILE A 104 -5.39 -0.44 2.94
CA ILE A 104 -6.29 -1.35 2.22
C ILE A 104 -6.41 -2.69 2.97
N ARG A 105 -5.29 -3.24 3.46
CA ARG A 105 -5.29 -4.47 4.28
C ARG A 105 -6.10 -4.30 5.57
N LYS A 106 -5.92 -3.19 6.28
CA LYS A 106 -6.68 -2.88 7.51
C LYS A 106 -8.17 -2.77 7.23
N ALA A 107 -8.56 -2.08 6.15
CA ALA A 107 -9.97 -1.96 5.78
C ALA A 107 -10.59 -3.32 5.38
N LEU A 108 -9.87 -4.15 4.61
CA LEU A 108 -10.33 -5.50 4.26
C LEU A 108 -10.50 -6.41 5.49
N ALA A 109 -9.57 -6.32 6.45
CA ALA A 109 -9.65 -7.09 7.69
C ALA A 109 -10.85 -6.66 8.56
N ALA A 110 -11.15 -5.37 8.62
CA ALA A 110 -12.29 -4.85 9.37
C ALA A 110 -13.63 -5.38 8.83
N ILE A 111 -13.78 -5.51 7.51
CA ILE A 111 -14.97 -6.13 6.90
C ILE A 111 -15.07 -7.60 7.29
N GLY A 112 -13.99 -8.37 7.13
CA GLY A 112 -14.01 -9.81 7.44
C GLY A 112 -14.34 -10.10 8.91
N GLN A 113 -13.96 -9.21 9.83
CA GLN A 113 -14.35 -9.28 11.25
C GLN A 113 -15.83 -8.94 11.43
N SER A 114 -16.33 -7.88 10.78
CA SER A 114 -17.74 -7.48 10.82
C SER A 114 -18.67 -8.58 10.31
N ASP A 115 -18.33 -9.26 9.22
CA ASP A 115 -19.13 -10.36 8.66
C ASP A 115 -19.21 -11.56 9.62
N GLN A 116 -18.10 -11.90 10.29
CA GLN A 116 -18.06 -12.98 11.27
C GLN A 116 -18.89 -12.65 12.53
N ASP A 117 -18.79 -11.42 13.01
CA ASP A 117 -19.55 -10.95 14.18
C ASP A 117 -21.06 -10.90 13.88
N GLN A 118 -21.45 -10.46 12.68
CA GLN A 118 -22.85 -10.48 12.24
C GLN A 118 -23.39 -11.90 12.07
N ALA A 119 -22.62 -12.82 11.45
CA ALA A 119 -23.02 -14.21 11.31
C ALA A 119 -23.21 -14.89 12.69
N ALA A 120 -22.30 -14.65 13.64
CA ALA A 120 -22.39 -15.17 14.99
C ALA A 120 -23.57 -14.57 15.79
N ALA A 121 -23.92 -13.31 15.54
CA ALA A 121 -25.09 -12.67 16.15
C ALA A 121 -26.41 -13.25 15.60
N VAL A 122 -26.50 -13.47 14.27
CA VAL A 122 -27.67 -14.09 13.65
C VAL A 122 -27.85 -15.53 14.13
N GLU A 123 -26.78 -16.32 14.22
CA GLU A 123 -26.82 -17.69 14.74
C GLU A 123 -27.33 -17.75 16.19
N LYS A 124 -26.88 -16.82 17.05
CA LYS A 124 -27.37 -16.71 18.44
C LYS A 124 -28.83 -16.28 18.54
N THR A 125 -29.38 -15.63 17.52
CA THR A 125 -30.79 -15.21 17.47
C THR A 125 -31.71 -16.20 16.76
N HIS A 126 -31.18 -17.31 16.24
CA HIS A 126 -31.96 -18.43 15.68
C HIS A 126 -31.87 -19.70 16.56
N PRO A 127 -32.39 -19.71 17.81
CA PRO A 127 -32.73 -20.95 18.46
C PRO A 127 -33.99 -21.49 17.76
N GLY A 128 -33.88 -22.64 17.10
CA GLY A 128 -35.00 -23.25 16.38
C GLY A 128 -36.25 -23.39 17.25
N THR A 129 -37.30 -22.64 16.91
CA THR A 129 -38.67 -22.90 17.38
C THR A 129 -39.44 -23.65 16.31
N GLY A 130 -39.07 -24.91 16.13
CA GLY A 130 -39.95 -25.93 15.61
C GLY A 130 -40.45 -26.80 16.76
N SER A 131 -41.69 -26.62 17.21
CA SER A 131 -42.58 -27.75 17.52
C SER A 131 -44.02 -27.26 17.74
N ARG A 132 -44.94 -27.92 17.02
CA ARG A 132 -46.40 -27.74 17.03
C ARG A 132 -46.99 -27.92 18.43
N GLY A 133 -47.83 -26.97 18.86
CA GLY A 133 -48.82 -27.17 19.92
C GLY A 133 -50.23 -27.09 19.36
N ASN A 134 -50.80 -28.22 18.98
CA ASN A 134 -52.23 -28.41 18.77
C ASN A 134 -52.79 -29.20 19.96
N PHE A 135 -53.54 -28.56 20.84
CA PHE A 135 -54.51 -29.12 21.80
C PHE A 135 -55.35 -27.92 22.26
N GLY A 136 -56.67 -27.88 22.29
CA GLY A 136 -57.77 -28.79 21.96
C GLY A 136 -59.05 -28.00 22.24
#